data_AF-A0A087MER8-F1
#
_entry.id   AF-A0A087MER8-F1
#
_cell.length_a   1.000
_cell.length_b   1.000
_cell.length_c   1.000
_cell.angle_alpha   90.00
_cell.angle_beta   90.00
_cell.angle_gamma   90.00
#
_symmetry.space_group_name_H-M   'P 1'
#
loop_
_entity.id
_entity.type
_entity.pdbx_description
1 polymer ?
#
loop_
_entity_poly.entity_id
_entity_poly.type
_entity_poly.pdbx_seq_one_letter_code
_entity_poly.pdbx_strand_id
1 'polypeptide(L)'
;MEVKSIKNVNFNLYRFQILPKDRHFQGALFGEIINIEDLIAKKNDIFAEQLISIKEWKNKRTMINGKLVYNQDNFLIYRFASKKTVKLESQTFEEEQYENWPSILVAIWNQPDKQYILIQDRKQAFADTKSVLNTFLQSINGVLGDKQLKFYAEPIFYKEAFWNIINEYPSTIKNIKFELITPNMANISATLSEDLKNLAKGTNTAKTFLEIDADDSKLHITHEDKQINSLVDYASEGGGNISIKIKGLKKRIQTSKSIKSLEIKELEIKSGNFQNIANLLQRVINEK
;
A
#
# COMPACT_ATOMS: atom_id res chain seq x y z
N MET A 1 -0.51 -26.65 33.60
CA MET A 1 0.21 -25.51 32.98
C MET A 1 -0.40 -25.27 31.61
N GLU A 2 -1.31 -24.30 31.50
CA GLU A 2 -1.87 -23.91 30.21
C GLU A 2 -0.78 -23.23 29.37
N VAL A 3 -0.52 -23.77 28.19
CA VAL A 3 0.31 -23.13 27.18
C VAL A 3 -0.46 -21.88 26.73
N LYS A 4 -0.10 -20.70 27.25
CA LYS A 4 -0.57 -19.42 26.70
C LYS A 4 -0.25 -19.45 25.21
N SER A 5 -1.29 -19.44 24.37
CA SER A 5 -1.13 -19.36 22.93
C SER A 5 -0.27 -18.14 22.62
N ILE A 6 0.82 -18.35 21.86
CA ILE A 6 1.69 -17.27 21.43
C ILE A 6 0.86 -16.42 20.47
N LYS A 7 0.49 -15.23 20.89
CA LYS A 7 -0.22 -14.28 20.03
C LYS A 7 0.72 -13.79 18.93
N ASN A 8 0.25 -13.88 17.69
CA ASN A 8 0.91 -13.29 16.54
C ASN A 8 0.32 -11.89 16.25
N VAL A 9 1.16 -11.04 15.67
CA VAL A 9 0.82 -9.71 15.19
C VAL A 9 1.02 -9.71 13.69
N ASN A 10 -0.03 -9.31 12.96
CA ASN A 10 -0.02 -9.32 11.51
C ASN A 10 0.30 -7.93 10.96
N PHE A 11 1.12 -7.87 9.90
CA PHE A 11 1.44 -6.65 9.17
C PHE A 11 1.04 -6.81 7.71
N ASN A 12 0.10 -5.99 7.24
CA ASN A 12 -0.33 -5.97 5.85
C ASN A 12 0.68 -5.20 4.99
N LEU A 13 1.09 -5.80 3.88
CA LEU A 13 2.12 -5.31 2.99
C LEU A 13 1.53 -4.46 1.86
N TYR A 14 2.16 -3.31 1.64
CA TYR A 14 1.87 -2.40 0.54
C TYR A 14 3.17 -2.02 -0.15
N ARG A 15 3.09 -1.77 -1.44
CA ARG A 15 4.17 -1.13 -2.20
C ARG A 15 3.76 0.30 -2.51
N PHE A 16 4.72 1.21 -2.44
CA PHE A 16 4.50 2.59 -2.86
C PHE A 16 5.37 2.97 -4.04
N GLN A 17 4.93 4.00 -4.75
CA GLN A 17 5.61 4.58 -5.89
C GLN A 17 5.52 6.10 -5.76
N ILE A 18 6.68 6.75 -5.89
CA ILE A 18 6.82 8.20 -5.95
C ILE A 18 7.04 8.56 -7.41
N LEU A 19 6.14 9.37 -7.96
CA LEU A 19 6.14 9.79 -9.36
C LEU A 19 6.15 11.31 -9.47
N PRO A 20 6.87 11.88 -10.45
CA PRO A 20 6.68 13.27 -10.83
C PRO A 20 5.22 13.55 -11.18
N LYS A 21 4.71 14.73 -10.80
CA LYS A 21 3.40 15.23 -11.26
C LYS A 21 3.41 15.51 -12.75
N ASP A 22 4.51 16.08 -13.23
CA ASP A 22 4.73 16.34 -14.63
C ASP A 22 6.09 15.80 -15.08
N ARG A 23 6.05 14.86 -16.04
CA ARG A 23 7.24 14.29 -16.66
C ARG A 23 7.98 15.25 -17.60
N HIS A 24 7.35 16.37 -17.94
CA HIS A 24 7.93 17.43 -18.77
C HIS A 24 8.33 18.67 -17.96
N PHE A 25 8.40 18.54 -16.63
CA PHE A 25 8.79 19.62 -15.74
C PHE A 25 10.18 20.17 -16.07
N GLN A 26 10.27 21.49 -16.18
CA GLN A 26 11.53 22.24 -16.20
C GLN A 26 11.68 22.98 -14.87
N GLY A 27 12.79 22.74 -14.18
CA GLY A 27 13.11 23.37 -12.90
C GLY A 27 13.57 24.82 -13.06
N ALA A 28 13.87 25.46 -11.94
CA ALA A 28 14.52 26.77 -11.96
C ALA A 28 15.99 26.62 -12.38
N LEU A 29 16.47 27.47 -13.29
CA LEU A 29 17.85 27.48 -13.80
C LEU A 29 18.95 27.51 -12.71
N PHE A 30 18.62 27.97 -11.50
CA PHE A 30 19.54 28.09 -10.36
C PHE A 30 19.03 27.39 -9.09
N GLY A 31 18.09 26.45 -9.21
CA GLY A 31 17.59 25.64 -8.08
C GLY A 31 18.33 24.31 -7.91
N GLU A 32 18.16 23.64 -6.76
CA GLU A 32 18.73 22.30 -6.51
C GLU A 32 18.14 21.16 -7.38
N ILE A 33 17.05 21.46 -8.09
CA ILE A 33 16.36 20.57 -9.03
C ILE A 33 16.24 21.35 -10.33
N ILE A 34 17.12 21.07 -11.28
CA ILE A 34 17.23 21.81 -12.54
C ILE A 34 16.37 21.13 -13.62
N ASN A 35 16.33 19.80 -13.60
CA ASN A 35 15.56 18.99 -14.54
C ASN A 35 14.81 17.83 -13.83
N ILE A 36 14.11 17.00 -14.61
CA ILE A 36 13.38 15.87 -14.07
C ILE A 36 14.26 14.71 -13.61
N GLU A 37 15.46 14.54 -14.19
CA GLU A 37 16.39 13.50 -13.78
C GLU A 37 16.87 13.74 -12.35
N ASP A 38 17.16 15.00 -12.01
CA ASP A 38 17.48 15.43 -10.64
C ASP A 38 16.32 15.12 -9.67
N LEU A 39 15.09 15.42 -10.10
CA LEU A 39 13.88 15.15 -9.30
C LEU A 39 13.70 13.65 -9.06
N ILE A 40 13.94 12.82 -10.07
CA ILE A 40 13.85 11.36 -9.97
C ILE A 40 14.94 10.80 -9.07
N ALA A 41 16.16 11.34 -9.15
CA ALA A 41 17.29 10.91 -8.31
C ALA A 41 17.05 11.26 -6.83
N LYS A 42 16.58 12.47 -6.53
CA LYS A 42 16.34 12.97 -5.17
C LYS A 42 14.97 12.61 -4.58
N LYS A 43 14.08 11.92 -5.33
CA LYS A 43 12.69 11.68 -4.90
C LYS A 43 12.58 10.97 -3.55
N ASN A 44 13.49 10.04 -3.25
CA ASN A 44 13.48 9.26 -2.02
C ASN A 44 13.88 10.14 -0.82
N ASP A 45 14.87 11.02 -1.00
CA ASP A 45 15.34 11.95 0.03
C ASP A 45 14.27 13.00 0.32
N ILE A 46 13.71 13.63 -0.73
CA ILE A 46 12.60 14.58 -0.62
C ILE A 46 11.42 13.92 0.10
N PHE A 47 11.09 12.68 -0.25
CA PHE A 47 10.03 11.94 0.41
C PHE A 47 10.32 11.71 1.90
N ALA A 48 11.53 11.27 2.26
CA ALA A 48 11.90 11.05 3.65
C ALA A 48 11.83 12.35 4.47
N GLU A 49 12.33 13.45 3.93
CA GLU A 49 12.26 14.78 4.56
C GLU A 49 10.82 15.23 4.79
N GLN A 50 9.97 15.14 3.76
CA GLN A 50 8.56 15.51 3.87
C GLN A 50 7.79 14.59 4.82
N LEU A 51 8.14 13.31 4.86
CA LEU A 51 7.52 12.35 5.76
C LEU A 51 7.81 12.67 7.24
N ILE A 52 9.04 13.10 7.55
CA ILE A 52 9.46 13.47 8.91
C ILE A 52 8.84 14.82 9.33
N SER A 53 8.60 15.73 8.39
CA SER A 53 8.04 17.05 8.69
C SER A 53 6.53 17.04 9.02
N ILE A 54 5.81 15.98 8.65
CA ILE A 54 4.36 15.85 8.91
C ILE A 54 4.10 15.67 10.42
N LYS A 55 3.43 16.67 11.01
CA LYS A 55 2.99 16.65 12.42
C LYS A 55 1.54 16.19 12.59
N GLU A 56 0.69 16.44 11.59
CA GLU A 56 -0.73 16.07 11.62
C GLU A 56 -1.06 15.10 10.50
N TRP A 57 -1.57 13.92 10.87
CA TRP A 57 -2.03 12.91 9.91
C TRP A 57 -3.54 12.99 9.80
N LYS A 58 -4.04 13.48 8.67
CA LYS A 58 -5.47 13.69 8.48
C LYS A 58 -5.94 13.29 7.10
N ASN A 59 -7.16 12.78 7.07
CA ASN A 59 -7.96 12.65 5.87
C ASN A 59 -9.25 13.45 6.06
N LYS A 60 -10.08 13.58 5.01
CA LYS A 60 -11.34 14.35 5.07
C LYS A 60 -12.31 13.98 6.22
N ARG A 61 -12.18 12.79 6.81
CA ARG A 61 -13.10 12.21 7.80
C ARG A 61 -12.45 11.82 9.13
N THR A 62 -11.12 11.72 9.21
CA THR A 62 -10.41 11.15 10.35
C THR A 62 -9.08 11.86 10.57
N MET A 63 -8.74 12.07 11.85
CA MET A 63 -7.43 12.53 12.31
C MET A 63 -6.77 11.39 13.08
N ILE A 64 -5.50 11.14 12.77
CA ILE A 64 -4.67 10.12 13.41
C ILE A 64 -3.51 10.86 14.09
N ASN A 65 -3.21 10.49 15.33
CA ASN A 65 -1.99 10.96 15.97
C ASN A 65 -0.85 10.03 15.53
N GLY A 66 0.23 10.61 15.01
CA GLY A 66 1.38 9.85 14.54
C GLY A 66 2.68 10.33 15.19
N LYS A 67 3.44 9.38 15.74
CA LYS A 67 4.75 9.64 16.33
C LYS A 67 5.81 8.78 15.64
N LEU A 68 6.87 9.41 15.14
CA LEU A 68 8.07 8.70 14.67
C LEU A 68 8.76 8.08 15.89
N VAL A 69 8.97 6.76 15.85
CA VAL A 69 9.60 6.00 16.95
C VAL A 69 10.93 5.36 16.54
N TYR A 70 11.23 5.31 15.25
CA TYR A 70 12.49 4.80 14.71
C TYR A 70 12.77 5.39 13.33
N ASN A 71 14.03 5.73 13.05
CA ASN A 71 14.49 6.23 11.76
C ASN A 71 15.99 5.96 11.58
N GLN A 72 16.33 4.90 10.85
CA GLN A 72 17.70 4.59 10.43
C GLN A 72 17.68 3.81 9.10
N ASP A 73 18.73 3.91 8.29
CA ASP A 73 18.93 3.13 7.06
C ASP A 73 17.74 3.13 6.07
N ASN A 74 17.12 4.31 5.89
CA ASN A 74 15.89 4.52 5.10
C ASN A 74 14.70 3.66 5.56
N PHE A 75 14.71 3.24 6.82
CA PHE A 75 13.65 2.50 7.46
C PHE A 75 13.07 3.32 8.61
N LEU A 76 11.80 3.70 8.47
CA LEU A 76 11.09 4.49 9.46
C LEU A 76 10.00 3.65 10.10
N ILE A 77 9.79 3.81 11.41
CA ILE A 77 8.63 3.24 12.10
C ILE A 77 7.88 4.38 12.76
N TYR A 78 6.59 4.46 12.45
CA TYR A 78 5.63 5.34 13.10
C TYR A 78 4.72 4.52 14.01
N ARG A 79 4.34 5.14 15.13
CA ARG A 79 3.22 4.70 15.95
C ARG A 79 2.03 5.60 15.67
N PHE A 80 0.97 5.01 15.13
CA PHE A 80 -0.27 5.70 14.78
C PHE A 80 -1.38 5.32 15.75
N ALA A 81 -2.11 6.30 16.28
CA ALA A 81 -3.24 6.09 17.18
C ALA A 81 -4.46 6.86 16.70
N SER A 82 -5.62 6.20 16.73
CA SER A 82 -6.91 6.85 16.47
C SER A 82 -7.69 7.02 17.75
N LYS A 83 -8.35 8.16 17.93
CA LYS A 83 -9.33 8.35 19.00
C LYS A 83 -10.51 7.39 18.81
N LYS A 84 -10.84 6.64 19.86
CA LYS A 84 -12.02 5.76 19.95
C LYS A 84 -12.76 6.08 21.23
N THR A 85 -14.08 6.15 21.16
CA THR A 85 -14.94 6.17 22.34
C THR A 85 -15.36 4.74 22.64
N VAL A 86 -15.03 4.26 23.84
CA VAL A 86 -15.47 2.96 24.34
C VAL A 86 -16.64 3.21 25.28
N LYS A 87 -17.76 2.56 25.00
CA LYS A 87 -18.91 2.52 25.91
C LYS A 87 -18.77 1.27 26.77
N LEU A 88 -18.75 1.44 28.08
CA LEU A 88 -18.76 0.34 29.05
C LEU A 88 -20.05 0.43 29.84
N GLU A 89 -20.74 -0.70 29.95
CA GLU A 89 -21.91 -0.81 30.80
C GLU A 89 -21.45 -1.27 32.18
N SER A 90 -21.83 -0.54 33.21
CA SER A 90 -21.49 -0.87 34.60
C SER A 90 -22.32 -2.07 35.08
N GLN A 91 -21.98 -2.60 36.27
CA GLN A 91 -22.79 -3.65 36.91
C GLN A 91 -24.21 -3.17 37.27
N THR A 92 -24.44 -1.86 37.31
CA THR A 92 -25.74 -1.23 37.52
C THR A 92 -26.45 -0.87 36.20
N PHE A 93 -25.94 -1.32 35.06
CA PHE A 93 -26.45 -1.03 33.72
C PHE A 93 -26.36 0.45 33.32
N GLU A 94 -25.44 1.20 33.93
CA GLU A 94 -25.14 2.58 33.56
C GLU A 94 -24.08 2.62 32.46
N GLU A 95 -24.31 3.40 31.39
CA GLU A 95 -23.34 3.59 30.32
C GLU A 95 -22.28 4.64 30.71
N GLU A 96 -21.03 4.21 30.84
CA GLU A 96 -19.88 5.08 30.98
C GLU A 96 -19.12 5.18 29.65
N GLN A 97 -18.66 6.39 29.30
CA GLN A 97 -17.89 6.65 28.09
C GLN A 97 -16.44 6.94 28.42
N TYR A 98 -15.55 6.16 27.83
CA TYR A 98 -14.11 6.30 27.99
C TYR A 98 -13.44 6.64 26.67
N GLU A 99 -12.48 7.57 26.73
CA GLU A 99 -11.61 7.86 25.61
C GLU A 99 -10.45 6.86 25.55
N ASN A 100 -10.27 6.22 24.40
CA ASN A 100 -9.22 5.25 24.16
C ASN A 100 -8.41 5.63 22.90
N TRP A 101 -7.10 5.44 22.96
CA TRP A 101 -6.17 5.73 21.87
C TRP A 101 -5.38 4.47 21.48
N PRO A 102 -6.07 3.43 20.97
CA PRO A 102 -5.41 2.21 20.51
C PRO A 102 -4.46 2.55 19.35
N SER A 103 -3.22 2.07 19.45
CA SER A 103 -2.17 2.35 18.48
C SER A 103 -1.77 1.13 17.66
N ILE A 104 -1.21 1.41 16.48
CA ILE A 104 -0.60 0.48 15.53
C ILE A 104 0.79 0.96 15.14
N LEU A 105 1.62 0.03 14.67
CA LEU A 105 2.88 0.34 14.01
C LEU A 105 2.70 0.42 12.49
N VAL A 106 3.31 1.44 11.90
CA VAL A 106 3.45 1.60 10.45
C VAL A 106 4.94 1.71 10.14
N ALA A 107 5.49 0.72 9.47
CA ALA A 107 6.88 0.72 9.04
C ALA A 107 6.98 1.08 7.55
N ILE A 108 7.98 1.88 7.19
CA ILE A 108 8.20 2.40 5.85
C ILE A 108 9.63 2.10 5.48
N TRP A 109 9.82 1.37 4.39
CA TRP A 109 11.13 1.11 3.81
C TRP A 109 11.26 1.91 2.53
N ASN A 110 12.15 2.91 2.52
CA ASN A 110 12.33 3.88 1.45
C ASN A 110 13.71 3.76 0.79
N GLN A 111 14.11 2.55 0.39
CA GLN A 111 15.31 2.37 -0.43
C GLN A 111 14.98 2.60 -1.92
N PRO A 112 15.98 2.94 -2.76
CA PRO A 112 15.76 3.14 -4.19
C PRO A 112 15.14 1.93 -4.91
N ASP A 113 15.43 0.72 -4.44
CA ASP A 113 14.98 -0.56 -5.00
C ASP A 113 13.84 -1.22 -4.18
N LYS A 114 13.57 -0.72 -2.97
CA LYS A 114 12.57 -1.23 -2.03
C LYS A 114 11.74 -0.09 -1.46
N GLN A 115 10.49 -0.02 -1.91
CA GLN A 115 9.51 0.99 -1.50
C GLN A 115 8.28 0.31 -0.89
N TYR A 116 8.38 -0.08 0.39
CA TYR A 116 7.35 -0.84 1.09
C TYR A 116 6.74 -0.07 2.26
N ILE A 117 5.46 -0.34 2.53
CA ILE A 117 4.78 0.06 3.75
C ILE A 117 4.21 -1.19 4.40
N LEU A 118 4.46 -1.34 5.70
CA LEU A 118 3.92 -2.42 6.51
C LEU A 118 3.01 -1.80 7.56
N ILE A 119 1.73 -2.17 7.54
CA ILE A 119 0.74 -1.63 8.46
C ILE A 119 0.27 -2.76 9.37
N GLN A 120 0.48 -2.61 10.67
CA GLN A 120 0.00 -3.57 11.67
C GLN A 120 -1.55 -3.65 11.61
N ASP A 121 -2.08 -4.86 11.43
CA ASP A 121 -3.52 -5.13 11.49
C ASP A 121 -3.96 -5.30 12.95
N ARG A 122 -4.61 -4.26 13.48
CA ARG A 122 -5.18 -4.27 14.83
C ARG A 122 -6.59 -3.67 14.79
N LYS A 123 -7.60 -4.54 14.73
CA LYS A 123 -9.02 -4.17 14.64
C LYS A 123 -9.53 -3.26 15.77
N GLN A 124 -8.93 -3.37 16.96
CA GLN A 124 -9.22 -2.47 18.08
C GLN A 124 -8.86 -1.02 17.77
N ALA A 125 -7.84 -0.78 16.95
CA ALA A 125 -7.41 0.55 16.55
C ALA A 125 -8.12 1.00 15.26
N PHE A 126 -8.01 0.20 14.20
CA PHE A 126 -8.53 0.54 12.88
C PHE A 126 -9.31 -0.64 12.32
N ALA A 127 -10.47 -0.37 11.69
CA ALA A 127 -11.29 -1.44 11.09
C ALA A 127 -10.52 -2.21 10.01
N ASP A 128 -9.70 -1.48 9.23
CA ASP A 128 -8.86 -2.04 8.19
C ASP A 128 -7.62 -1.18 7.95
N THR A 129 -6.56 -1.79 7.44
CA THR A 129 -5.29 -1.13 7.16
C THR A 129 -5.33 -0.23 5.92
N LYS A 130 -6.33 -0.40 5.03
CA LYS A 130 -6.53 0.47 3.86
C LYS A 130 -7.01 1.87 4.28
N SER A 131 -7.81 1.97 5.33
CA SER A 131 -8.20 3.24 5.94
C SER A 131 -6.99 4.01 6.46
N VAL A 132 -6.02 3.31 7.08
CA VAL A 132 -4.75 3.90 7.51
C VAL A 132 -3.93 4.36 6.30
N LEU A 133 -3.78 3.49 5.29
CA LEU A 133 -3.07 3.81 4.05
C LEU A 133 -3.66 5.05 3.36
N ASN A 134 -4.98 5.17 3.28
CA ASN A 134 -5.64 6.32 2.68
C ASN A 134 -5.35 7.63 3.42
N THR A 135 -5.31 7.60 4.76
CA THR A 135 -4.92 8.77 5.55
C THR A 135 -3.47 9.15 5.33
N PHE A 136 -2.60 8.14 5.26
CA PHE A 136 -1.18 8.31 4.95
C PHE A 136 -0.98 8.94 3.56
N LEU A 137 -1.65 8.39 2.53
CA LEU A 137 -1.66 8.90 1.15
C LEU A 137 -2.11 10.35 1.06
N GLN A 138 -3.20 10.73 1.75
CA GLN A 138 -3.72 12.10 1.72
C GLN A 138 -2.77 13.09 2.41
N SER A 139 -2.23 12.71 3.56
CA SER A 139 -1.32 13.57 4.33
C SER A 139 -0.03 13.86 3.55
N ILE A 140 0.57 12.81 2.98
CA ILE A 140 1.83 12.92 2.23
C ILE A 140 1.64 13.66 0.90
N ASN A 141 0.58 13.35 0.16
CA ASN A 141 0.33 14.07 -1.10
C ASN A 141 0.02 15.55 -0.87
N GLY A 142 -0.44 15.94 0.32
CA GLY A 142 -0.61 17.32 0.72
C GLY A 142 0.71 18.12 0.75
N VAL A 143 1.82 17.46 1.12
CA VAL A 143 3.15 18.11 1.22
C VAL A 143 4.05 17.85 0.02
N LEU A 144 3.98 16.66 -0.59
CA LEU A 144 4.75 16.34 -1.80
C LEU A 144 4.28 17.12 -3.02
N GLY A 145 3.03 17.59 -2.98
CA GLY A 145 2.42 18.30 -4.08
C GLY A 145 3.23 19.52 -4.52
N ASP A 146 3.81 20.24 -3.56
CA ASP A 146 4.61 21.44 -3.79
C ASP A 146 6.01 21.12 -4.33
N LYS A 147 6.43 19.87 -4.20
CA LYS A 147 7.72 19.34 -4.68
C LYS A 147 7.62 18.67 -6.04
N GLN A 148 6.53 18.88 -6.78
CA GLN A 148 6.26 18.22 -8.06
C GLN A 148 6.25 16.68 -7.97
N LEU A 149 6.01 16.12 -6.78
CA LEU A 149 5.92 14.68 -6.57
C LEU A 149 4.51 14.27 -6.17
N LYS A 150 4.19 13.02 -6.46
CA LYS A 150 2.95 12.38 -6.08
C LYS A 150 3.22 10.95 -5.62
N PHE A 151 2.62 10.61 -4.50
CA PHE A 151 2.75 9.34 -3.81
C PHE A 151 1.54 8.47 -4.09
N TYR A 152 1.82 7.26 -4.55
CA TYR A 152 0.85 6.20 -4.82
C TYR A 152 1.22 4.97 -3.99
N ALA A 153 0.22 4.22 -3.51
CA ALA A 153 0.47 2.98 -2.80
C ALA A 153 -0.68 1.99 -3.01
N GLU A 154 -0.32 0.73 -3.26
CA GLU A 154 -1.26 -0.37 -3.48
C GLU A 154 -0.84 -1.61 -2.67
N PRO A 155 -1.81 -2.46 -2.28
CA PRO A 155 -1.50 -3.68 -1.54
C PRO A 155 -0.73 -4.68 -2.40
N ILE A 156 0.20 -5.37 -1.77
CA ILE A 156 0.81 -6.57 -2.35
C ILE A 156 -0.14 -7.73 -2.03
N PHE A 157 -0.51 -8.54 -3.01
CA PHE A 157 -1.44 -9.66 -2.84
C PHE A 157 -0.90 -10.94 -3.49
N TYR A 158 -1.41 -12.09 -3.07
CA TYR A 158 -1.05 -13.38 -3.68
C TYR A 158 -1.67 -13.48 -5.07
N LYS A 159 -0.87 -13.76 -6.12
CA LYS A 159 -1.38 -13.92 -7.49
C LYS A 159 -2.44 -15.01 -7.59
N GLU A 160 -2.35 -16.02 -6.73
CA GLU A 160 -3.32 -17.10 -6.56
C GLU A 160 -4.70 -16.54 -6.18
N ALA A 161 -4.79 -15.39 -5.52
CA ALA A 161 -6.08 -14.76 -5.23
C ALA A 161 -6.82 -14.37 -6.51
N PHE A 162 -6.12 -13.93 -7.57
CA PHE A 162 -6.73 -13.69 -8.87
C PHE A 162 -7.21 -15.01 -9.49
N TRP A 163 -6.32 -16.00 -9.59
CA TRP A 163 -6.61 -17.28 -10.24
C TRP A 163 -7.69 -18.09 -9.52
N ASN A 164 -7.76 -18.03 -8.19
CA ASN A 164 -8.83 -18.62 -7.41
C ASN A 164 -10.19 -18.01 -7.78
N ILE A 165 -10.27 -16.70 -8.00
CA ILE A 165 -11.52 -16.06 -8.46
C ILE A 165 -11.87 -16.53 -9.88
N ILE A 166 -10.88 -16.66 -10.77
CA ILE A 166 -11.12 -17.15 -12.13
C ILE A 166 -11.66 -18.59 -12.11
N ASN A 167 -11.06 -19.45 -11.28
CA ASN A 167 -11.43 -20.86 -11.14
C ASN A 167 -12.75 -21.07 -10.39
N GLU A 168 -13.12 -20.18 -9.45
CA GLU A 168 -14.41 -20.20 -8.74
C GLU A 168 -15.57 -19.79 -9.67
N TYR A 169 -15.31 -18.91 -10.65
CA TYR A 169 -16.33 -18.35 -11.56
C TYR A 169 -16.05 -18.58 -13.06
N PRO A 170 -15.75 -19.82 -13.50
CA PRO A 170 -15.18 -20.09 -14.84
C PRO A 170 -16.13 -19.79 -16.01
N SER A 171 -17.43 -19.60 -15.74
CA SER A 171 -18.46 -19.37 -16.76
C SER A 171 -19.25 -18.07 -16.59
N THR A 172 -18.87 -17.21 -15.64
CA THR A 172 -19.65 -16.01 -15.30
C THR A 172 -18.84 -14.72 -15.28
N ILE A 173 -17.54 -14.78 -15.57
CA ILE A 173 -16.69 -13.58 -15.69
C ILE A 173 -17.09 -12.80 -16.94
N LYS A 174 -17.53 -11.55 -16.72
CA LYS A 174 -17.97 -10.65 -17.79
C LYS A 174 -16.95 -9.56 -18.09
N ASN A 175 -16.19 -9.16 -17.07
CA ASN A 175 -15.24 -8.07 -17.22
C ASN A 175 -14.10 -8.20 -16.22
N ILE A 176 -12.91 -7.84 -16.66
CA ILE A 176 -11.72 -7.70 -15.83
C ILE A 176 -11.14 -6.31 -16.09
N LYS A 177 -10.91 -5.57 -15.00
CA LYS A 177 -10.27 -4.26 -15.04
C LYS A 177 -8.98 -4.28 -14.24
N PHE A 178 -7.88 -4.03 -14.92
CA PHE A 178 -6.57 -3.78 -14.35
C PHE A 178 -6.37 -2.28 -14.17
N GLU A 179 -5.99 -1.87 -12.97
CA GLU A 179 -5.48 -0.54 -12.66
C GLU A 179 -3.98 -0.67 -12.42
N LEU A 180 -3.16 -0.04 -13.26
CA LEU A 180 -1.70 -0.13 -13.21
C LEU A 180 -1.15 1.25 -12.84
N ILE A 181 -0.31 1.33 -11.83
CA ILE A 181 0.48 2.52 -11.52
C ILE A 181 1.78 2.45 -12.30
N THR A 182 2.20 3.56 -12.91
CA THR A 182 3.42 3.61 -13.72
C THR A 182 4.65 3.30 -12.89
N PRO A 183 5.44 2.25 -13.24
CA PRO A 183 6.57 1.84 -12.41
C PRO A 183 7.62 2.94 -12.32
N ASN A 184 8.14 3.13 -11.11
CA ASN A 184 9.25 4.05 -10.83
C ASN A 184 10.54 3.32 -10.37
N MET A 185 10.52 1.99 -10.32
CA MET A 185 11.63 1.11 -9.92
C MET A 185 11.77 -0.03 -10.93
N ALA A 186 13.01 -0.50 -11.14
CA ALA A 186 13.30 -1.59 -12.06
C ALA A 186 12.66 -2.93 -11.63
N ASN A 187 12.65 -3.23 -10.32
CA ASN A 187 12.33 -4.54 -9.76
C ASN A 187 10.95 -5.09 -10.13
N ILE A 188 9.91 -4.26 -10.16
CA ILE A 188 8.57 -4.68 -10.62
C ILE A 188 8.33 -4.34 -12.09
N SER A 189 9.14 -3.47 -12.69
CA SER A 189 8.92 -3.07 -14.08
C SER A 189 9.16 -4.21 -15.07
N ALA A 190 10.04 -5.18 -14.74
CA ALA A 190 10.37 -6.27 -15.65
C ALA A 190 9.17 -7.12 -16.08
N THR A 191 8.11 -7.18 -15.27
CA THR A 191 6.89 -7.95 -15.56
C THR A 191 5.88 -7.18 -16.41
N LEU A 192 6.03 -5.86 -16.57
CA LEU A 192 5.15 -5.05 -17.42
C LEU A 192 5.71 -4.99 -18.85
N SER A 193 4.83 -5.02 -19.86
CA SER A 193 5.24 -4.88 -21.26
C SER A 193 5.94 -3.54 -21.52
N GLU A 194 6.93 -3.54 -22.40
CA GLU A 194 7.71 -2.35 -22.70
C GLU A 194 6.85 -1.25 -23.35
N ASP A 195 5.85 -1.64 -24.15
CA ASP A 195 4.89 -0.71 -24.76
C ASP A 195 4.09 0.08 -23.72
N LEU A 196 3.61 -0.59 -22.65
CA LEU A 196 2.87 0.08 -21.59
C LEU A 196 3.77 1.03 -20.79
N LYS A 197 5.04 0.67 -20.59
CA LYS A 197 6.02 1.57 -19.95
C LYS A 197 6.31 2.79 -20.80
N ASN A 198 6.55 2.57 -22.09
CA ASN A 198 6.88 3.64 -23.04
C ASN A 198 5.71 4.59 -23.21
N LEU A 199 4.50 4.05 -23.36
CA LEU A 199 3.27 4.83 -23.35
C LEU A 199 3.17 5.67 -22.08
N ALA A 200 3.38 5.04 -20.92
CA ALA A 200 3.21 5.75 -19.66
C ALA A 200 4.24 6.86 -19.44
N LYS A 201 5.52 6.60 -19.80
CA LYS A 201 6.60 7.58 -19.71
C LYS A 201 6.38 8.74 -20.69
N GLY A 202 6.07 8.43 -21.95
CA GLY A 202 5.91 9.42 -23.02
C GLY A 202 4.68 10.32 -22.86
N THR A 203 3.63 9.85 -22.19
CA THR A 203 2.36 10.59 -22.02
C THR A 203 2.19 11.23 -20.64
N ASN A 204 3.22 11.18 -19.78
CA ASN A 204 3.08 11.60 -18.38
C ASN A 204 1.95 10.85 -17.61
N THR A 205 1.72 9.59 -17.95
CA THR A 205 0.69 8.80 -17.29
C THR A 205 1.18 8.32 -15.93
N ALA A 206 0.37 8.53 -14.89
CA ALA A 206 0.61 7.96 -13.56
C ALA A 206 -0.19 6.68 -13.29
N LYS A 207 -1.37 6.54 -13.92
CA LYS A 207 -2.26 5.38 -13.81
C LYS A 207 -2.82 5.00 -15.17
N THR A 208 -2.75 3.72 -15.50
CA THR A 208 -3.35 3.13 -16.71
C THR A 208 -4.49 2.21 -16.30
N PHE A 209 -5.63 2.31 -16.98
CA PHE A 209 -6.75 1.38 -16.80
C PHE A 209 -6.90 0.53 -18.06
N LEU A 210 -6.71 -0.78 -17.92
CA LEU A 210 -6.99 -1.75 -18.97
C LEU A 210 -8.26 -2.51 -18.60
N GLU A 211 -9.27 -2.42 -19.45
CA GLU A 211 -10.57 -3.03 -19.22
C GLU A 211 -10.86 -4.01 -20.35
N ILE A 212 -11.11 -5.25 -19.98
CA ILE A 212 -11.43 -6.35 -20.89
C ILE A 212 -12.88 -6.71 -20.62
N ASP A 213 -13.71 -6.62 -21.66
CA ASP A 213 -15.14 -6.86 -21.59
C ASP A 213 -15.53 -8.01 -22.53
N ALA A 214 -16.36 -8.91 -22.01
CA ALA A 214 -17.15 -9.80 -22.85
C ALA A 214 -18.56 -9.21 -22.97
N ASP A 215 -19.05 -9.14 -24.20
CA ASP A 215 -20.38 -8.65 -24.51
C ASP A 215 -21.46 -9.66 -24.05
N ASP A 216 -22.14 -10.34 -24.98
CA ASP A 216 -23.12 -11.37 -24.63
C ASP A 216 -22.48 -12.64 -24.06
N SER A 217 -21.20 -12.90 -24.37
CA SER A 217 -20.45 -14.10 -23.98
C SER A 217 -19.65 -13.94 -22.67
N LYS A 218 -18.71 -14.84 -22.39
CA LYS A 218 -17.83 -14.77 -21.20
C LYS A 218 -16.40 -14.47 -21.61
N LEU A 219 -15.61 -13.98 -20.67
CA LEU A 219 -14.16 -13.91 -20.86
C LEU A 219 -13.55 -15.31 -20.69
N HIS A 220 -12.67 -15.66 -21.62
CA HIS A 220 -11.87 -16.88 -21.58
C HIS A 220 -10.47 -16.51 -21.09
N ILE A 221 -10.23 -16.69 -19.80
CA ILE A 221 -8.97 -16.35 -19.15
C ILE A 221 -8.30 -17.64 -18.73
N THR A 222 -7.05 -17.84 -19.13
CA THR A 222 -6.31 -19.08 -18.88
C THR A 222 -4.90 -18.77 -18.38
N HIS A 223 -4.29 -19.75 -17.70
CA HIS A 223 -2.95 -19.61 -17.15
C HIS A 223 -1.85 -19.53 -18.23
N GLU A 224 -2.16 -19.89 -19.47
CA GLU A 224 -1.23 -19.88 -20.59
C GLU A 224 -1.11 -18.48 -21.23
N ASP A 225 -2.03 -17.56 -20.92
CA ASP A 225 -2.00 -16.20 -21.46
C ASP A 225 -0.88 -15.38 -20.81
N LYS A 226 0.21 -15.20 -21.55
CA LYS A 226 1.39 -14.45 -21.10
C LYS A 226 1.07 -13.00 -20.75
N GLN A 227 0.13 -12.35 -21.44
CA GLN A 227 -0.22 -10.95 -21.19
C GLN A 227 -1.00 -10.82 -19.88
N ILE A 228 -1.97 -11.71 -19.65
CA ILE A 228 -2.71 -11.73 -18.39
C ILE A 228 -1.78 -12.04 -17.22
N ASN A 229 -0.90 -13.03 -17.34
CA ASN A 229 0.07 -13.34 -16.28
C ASN A 229 0.97 -12.14 -15.99
N SER A 230 1.50 -11.47 -17.01
CA SER A 230 2.34 -10.27 -16.86
C SER A 230 1.62 -9.16 -16.07
N LEU A 231 0.35 -8.90 -16.39
CA LEU A 231 -0.48 -7.92 -15.69
C LEU A 231 -0.81 -8.34 -14.25
N VAL A 232 -1.09 -9.62 -14.03
CA VAL A 232 -1.37 -10.18 -12.70
C VAL A 232 -0.12 -10.11 -11.82
N ASP A 233 1.03 -10.52 -12.33
CA ASP A 233 2.30 -10.48 -11.62
C ASP A 233 2.65 -9.04 -11.23
N TYR A 234 2.57 -8.10 -12.19
CA TYR A 234 2.79 -6.68 -11.94
C TYR A 234 1.87 -6.11 -10.85
N ALA A 235 0.55 -6.35 -10.95
CA ALA A 235 -0.41 -5.85 -9.97
C ALA A 235 -0.22 -6.51 -8.59
N SER A 236 0.06 -7.81 -8.55
CA SER A 236 0.24 -8.59 -7.31
C SER A 236 1.40 -8.10 -6.47
N GLU A 237 2.42 -7.53 -7.11
CA GLU A 237 3.57 -6.91 -6.46
C GLU A 237 3.32 -5.46 -6.04
N GLY A 238 2.07 -4.98 -6.03
CA GLY A 238 1.73 -3.59 -5.67
C GLY A 238 2.01 -2.59 -6.80
N GLY A 239 2.13 -3.07 -8.03
CA GLY A 239 2.09 -2.27 -9.25
C GLY A 239 0.69 -1.76 -9.59
N GLY A 240 -0.35 -2.17 -8.87
CA GLY A 240 -1.72 -1.87 -9.23
C GLY A 240 -2.75 -2.68 -8.47
N ASN A 241 -3.97 -2.74 -9.01
CA ASN A 241 -5.07 -3.51 -8.46
C ASN A 241 -5.89 -4.14 -9.60
N ILE A 242 -6.55 -5.26 -9.30
CA ILE A 242 -7.38 -5.98 -10.27
C ILE A 242 -8.81 -6.07 -9.72
N SER A 243 -9.77 -5.76 -10.57
CA SER A 243 -11.18 -5.89 -10.25
C SER A 243 -11.91 -6.73 -11.29
N ILE A 244 -12.73 -7.67 -10.81
CA ILE A 244 -13.42 -8.67 -11.64
C ILE A 244 -14.92 -8.49 -11.45
N LYS A 245 -15.66 -8.39 -12.56
CA LYS A 245 -17.12 -8.36 -12.57
C LYS A 245 -17.66 -9.73 -12.98
N ILE A 246 -18.46 -10.31 -12.10
CA ILE A 246 -19.12 -11.59 -12.29
C ILE A 246 -20.61 -11.35 -12.61
N LYS A 247 -21.15 -12.07 -13.59
CA LYS A 247 -22.57 -12.06 -13.93
C LYS A 247 -23.39 -12.45 -12.70
N GLY A 248 -24.41 -11.66 -12.37
CA GLY A 248 -25.27 -11.88 -11.21
C GLY A 248 -24.79 -11.24 -9.91
N LEU A 249 -23.53 -10.78 -9.82
CA LEU A 249 -23.03 -10.04 -8.67
C LEU A 249 -23.08 -8.52 -8.94
N LYS A 250 -23.71 -7.77 -8.01
CA LYS A 250 -23.77 -6.30 -8.10
C LYS A 250 -22.41 -5.63 -7.87
N LYS A 251 -21.53 -6.23 -7.06
CA LYS A 251 -20.23 -5.67 -6.69
C LYS A 251 -19.11 -6.39 -7.45
N ARG A 252 -18.10 -5.62 -7.88
CA ARG A 252 -16.83 -6.19 -8.37
C ARG A 252 -16.06 -6.83 -7.23
N ILE A 253 -15.45 -7.98 -7.49
CA ILE A 253 -14.47 -8.63 -6.60
C ILE A 253 -13.12 -7.93 -6.83
N GLN A 254 -12.39 -7.65 -5.75
CA GLN A 254 -11.12 -6.91 -5.77
C GLN A 254 -10.03 -7.81 -5.22
N THR A 255 -8.95 -8.03 -5.97
CA THR A 255 -7.82 -8.86 -5.51
C THR A 255 -7.08 -8.22 -4.34
N SER A 256 -7.09 -6.88 -4.27
CA SER A 256 -6.63 -6.08 -3.12
C SER A 256 -7.26 -6.41 -1.77
N LYS A 257 -8.28 -7.28 -1.69
CA LYS A 257 -8.79 -7.80 -0.41
C LYS A 257 -7.91 -8.91 0.19
N SER A 258 -7.12 -9.61 -0.62
CA SER A 258 -6.26 -10.72 -0.20
C SER A 258 -4.81 -10.25 -0.02
N ILE A 259 -4.62 -9.24 0.83
CA ILE A 259 -3.33 -8.58 1.06
C ILE A 259 -2.34 -9.59 1.69
N LYS A 260 -1.11 -9.66 1.17
CA LYS A 260 -0.02 -10.41 1.80
C LYS A 260 0.23 -9.81 3.19
N SER A 261 0.27 -10.66 4.21
CA SER A 261 0.62 -10.27 5.57
C SER A 261 1.94 -10.91 6.01
N LEU A 262 2.59 -10.31 7.00
CA LEU A 262 3.69 -10.90 7.76
C LEU A 262 3.21 -11.15 9.18
N GLU A 263 3.47 -12.34 9.72
CA GLU A 263 3.18 -12.65 11.11
C GLU A 263 4.45 -12.56 11.96
N ILE A 264 4.38 -11.80 13.04
CA ILE A 264 5.47 -11.65 14.01
C ILE A 264 4.94 -11.99 15.40
N LYS A 265 5.74 -12.67 16.21
CA LYS A 265 5.41 -12.98 17.61
C LYS A 265 5.20 -11.68 18.40
N GLU A 266 4.10 -11.57 19.14
CA GLU A 266 3.74 -10.35 19.89
C GLU A 266 4.83 -9.93 20.91
N LEU A 267 5.55 -10.90 21.48
CA LEU A 267 6.66 -10.66 22.42
C LEU A 267 7.78 -9.80 21.80
N GLU A 268 8.10 -10.02 20.52
CA GLU A 268 9.12 -9.25 19.79
C GLU A 268 8.70 -7.77 19.68
N ILE A 269 7.42 -7.52 19.43
CA ILE A 269 6.84 -6.18 19.33
C ILE A 269 6.78 -5.48 20.69
N LYS A 270 6.44 -6.22 21.76
CA LYS A 270 6.32 -5.68 23.13
C LYS A 270 7.65 -5.35 23.80
N SER A 271 8.75 -5.94 23.34
CA SER A 271 10.10 -5.63 23.83
C SER A 271 10.45 -4.13 23.75
N GLY A 272 9.79 -3.39 22.85
CA GLY A 272 9.98 -1.94 22.68
C GLY A 272 11.28 -1.57 21.97
N ASN A 273 12.12 -2.55 21.62
CA ASN A 273 13.33 -2.31 20.85
C ASN A 273 12.99 -2.21 19.35
N PHE A 274 12.78 -0.97 18.89
CA PHE A 274 12.42 -0.73 17.49
C PHE A 274 13.52 -1.10 16.48
N GLN A 275 14.79 -1.14 16.88
CA GLN A 275 15.87 -1.66 16.03
C GLN A 275 15.64 -3.13 15.70
N ASN A 276 15.33 -3.93 16.73
CA ASN A 276 15.08 -5.36 16.54
C ASN A 276 13.84 -5.58 15.67
N ILE A 277 12.79 -4.80 15.87
CA ILE A 277 11.58 -4.84 15.04
C ILE A 277 11.91 -4.47 13.59
N ALA A 278 12.70 -3.42 13.36
CA ALA A 278 13.12 -3.01 12.02
C ALA A 278 13.91 -4.13 11.32
N ASN A 279 14.94 -4.68 11.99
CA ASN A 279 15.76 -5.77 11.48
C ASN A 279 14.92 -7.01 11.14
N LEU A 280 13.96 -7.36 12.00
CA LEU A 280 13.07 -8.50 11.78
C LEU A 280 12.17 -8.29 10.57
N LEU A 281 11.54 -7.12 10.45
CA LEU A 281 10.67 -6.79 9.31
C LEU A 281 11.45 -6.79 8.00
N GLN A 282 12.66 -6.20 7.98
CA GLN A 282 13.53 -6.17 6.80
C GLN A 282 13.96 -7.58 6.38
N ARG A 283 14.35 -8.43 7.34
CA ARG A 283 14.74 -9.82 7.08
C ARG A 283 13.59 -10.60 6.44
N VAL A 284 12.40 -10.55 7.04
CA VAL A 284 11.23 -11.30 6.54
C VAL A 284 10.78 -10.82 5.15
N ILE A 285 10.97 -9.54 4.82
CA ILE A 285 10.70 -9.04 3.47
C ILE A 285 11.72 -9.55 2.46
N ASN A 286 13.01 -9.61 2.82
CA ASN A 286 14.07 -10.05 1.92
C ASN A 286 14.10 -11.56 1.69
N GLU A 287 13.51 -12.36 2.58
CA GLU A 287 13.41 -13.81 2.47
C GLU A 287 12.24 -14.27 1.56
N LYS A 288 11.43 -13.34 1.04
CA LYS A 288 10.35 -13.59 0.07
C LYS A 288 10.84 -13.47 -1.37
#